data_AF-A0A2Z2HP79-F1
#
_entry.id   AF-A0A2Z2HP79-F1
#
_cell.length_a   1.000
_cell.length_b   1.000
_cell.length_c   1.000
_cell.angle_alpha   90.00
_cell.angle_beta   90.00
_cell.angle_gamma   90.00
#
_symmetry.space_group_name_H-M   'P 1'
#
loop_
_entity.id
_entity.type
_entity.pdbx_description
1 polymer ?
#
loop_
_entity_poly.entity_id
_entity_poly.type
_entity_poly.pdbx_seq_one_letter_code
_entity_poly.pdbx_strand_id
1 'polypeptide(L)'
;MFGVLFLLLPIVGAYAVYVDATDRETEGPVWWALLTIVVGYGIGPIAMGVFLVLYLLVHLLEEWWTADGGTDTRAQERSPW
;
A
#
# COMPACT_ATOMS: atom_id res chain seq x y z
N MET A 1 -3.55 0.02 -14.36
CA MET A 1 -2.10 0.08 -14.70
C MET A 1 -1.23 -0.46 -13.57
N PHE A 2 -1.51 -0.11 -12.31
CA PHE A 2 -0.71 -0.54 -11.14
C PHE A 2 -0.66 -2.07 -10.91
N GLY A 3 -1.73 -2.79 -11.26
CA GLY A 3 -1.80 -4.25 -11.08
C GLY A 3 -0.78 -5.05 -11.90
N VAL A 4 -0.40 -4.59 -13.09
CA VAL A 4 0.60 -5.29 -13.92
C VAL A 4 1.99 -5.14 -13.31
N LEU A 5 2.35 -3.94 -12.84
CA LEU A 5 3.61 -3.73 -12.13
C LEU A 5 3.67 -4.52 -10.83
N PHE A 6 2.56 -4.65 -10.11
CA PHE A 6 2.47 -5.48 -8.92
C PHE A 6 2.75 -6.97 -9.21
N LEU A 7 2.32 -7.48 -10.37
CA LEU A 7 2.63 -8.83 -10.82
C LEU A 7 4.09 -8.97 -11.27
N LEU A 8 4.62 -7.96 -11.97
CA LEU A 8 5.97 -8.05 -12.53
C LEU A 8 7.07 -7.81 -11.50
N LEU A 9 6.86 -6.96 -10.50
CA LEU A 9 7.89 -6.60 -9.52
C LEU A 9 8.48 -7.82 -8.79
N PRO A 10 7.66 -8.72 -8.22
CA PRO A 10 8.18 -9.91 -7.54
C PRO A 10 8.97 -10.83 -8.48
N ILE A 11 8.57 -10.92 -9.76
CA ILE A 11 9.27 -11.72 -10.77
C ILE A 11 10.63 -11.11 -11.09
N VAL A 12 10.67 -9.79 -11.34
CA VAL A 12 11.93 -9.07 -11.61
C VAL A 12 12.86 -9.12 -10.39
N GLY A 13 12.32 -8.94 -9.18
CA GLY A 13 13.08 -9.06 -7.95
C GLY A 13 13.64 -10.47 -7.73
N ALA A 14 12.86 -11.51 -7.99
CA ALA A 14 13.32 -12.90 -7.92
C ALA A 14 14.42 -13.21 -8.94
N TYR A 15 14.32 -12.66 -10.15
CA TYR A 15 15.38 -12.78 -11.15
C TYR A 15 16.67 -12.09 -10.69
N ALA A 16 16.57 -10.87 -10.14
CA ALA A 16 17.74 -10.16 -9.60
C ALA A 16 18.41 -10.94 -8.46
N VAL A 17 17.62 -11.49 -7.53
CA VAL A 17 18.12 -12.34 -6.44
C VAL A 17 18.75 -13.62 -6.96
N TYR A 18 18.15 -14.26 -7.96
CA TYR A 18 18.72 -15.45 -8.60
C TYR A 18 20.09 -15.17 -9.21
N VAL A 19 20.20 -14.09 -9.99
CA VAL A 19 21.46 -13.70 -10.65
C VAL A 19 22.53 -13.36 -9.61
N ASP A 20 22.21 -12.58 -8.59
CA ASP A 20 23.15 -12.24 -7.50
C ASP A 20 23.58 -13.48 -6.71
N ALA A 21 22.64 -14.39 -6.38
CA ALA A 21 22.97 -15.62 -5.65
C ALA A 21 23.83 -16.58 -6.51
N THR A 22 23.60 -16.62 -7.82
CA THR A 22 24.40 -17.40 -8.75
C THR A 22 25.81 -16.84 -8.88
N ASP A 23 25.95 -15.52 -8.99
CA ASP A 23 27.25 -14.82 -9.06
C ASP A 23 28.09 -15.03 -7.79
N ARG A 24 27.43 -15.15 -6.63
CA ARG A 24 28.08 -15.42 -5.34
C ARG A 24 28.27 -16.89 -5.01
N GLU A 25 27.97 -17.81 -5.94
CA GLU A 25 28.00 -19.26 -5.73
C GLU A 25 27.25 -19.72 -4.47
N THR A 26 26.14 -19.04 -4.16
CA THR A 26 25.35 -19.32 -2.95
C THR A 26 24.66 -20.68 -3.09
N GLU A 27 24.60 -21.46 -2.01
CA GLU A 27 23.85 -22.72 -2.03
C GLU A 27 22.35 -22.46 -2.27
N GLY A 28 21.78 -23.11 -3.29
CA GLY A 28 20.36 -23.03 -3.60
C GLY A 28 19.89 -21.66 -4.11
N PRO A 29 20.45 -21.10 -5.19
CA PRO A 29 20.06 -19.79 -5.72
C PRO A 29 18.59 -19.76 -6.19
N VAL A 30 18.08 -20.90 -6.64
CA VAL A 30 16.66 -21.08 -7.01
C VAL A 30 15.76 -20.94 -5.78
N TRP A 31 16.16 -21.44 -4.62
CA TRP A 31 15.34 -21.38 -3.41
C TRP A 31 15.19 -19.94 -2.91
N TRP A 32 16.26 -19.15 -2.96
CA TRP A 32 16.22 -17.72 -2.65
C TRP A 32 15.28 -16.96 -3.58
N ALA A 33 15.38 -17.21 -4.90
CA ALA A 33 14.48 -16.59 -5.87
C ALA A 33 13.00 -16.95 -5.61
N LEU A 34 12.71 -18.22 -5.30
CA LEU A 34 11.34 -18.66 -4.96
C LEU A 34 10.84 -17.99 -3.68
N LEU A 35 11.67 -17.88 -2.65
CA LEU A 35 11.32 -17.16 -1.42
C LEU A 35 10.98 -15.69 -1.72
N THR A 36 11.74 -15.02 -2.58
CA THR A 36 11.44 -13.64 -3.00
C THR A 36 10.06 -13.53 -3.66
N ILE A 37 9.69 -14.48 -4.51
CA ILE A 37 8.36 -14.52 -5.15
C ILE A 37 7.27 -14.69 -4.09
N VAL A 38 7.42 -15.67 -3.20
CA VAL A 38 6.43 -15.98 -2.16
C VAL A 38 6.24 -14.79 -1.22
N VAL A 39 7.33 -14.16 -0.80
CA VAL A 39 7.30 -12.97 0.06
C VAL A 39 6.70 -11.79 -0.68
N GLY A 40 7.09 -11.53 -1.92
CA GLY A 40 6.57 -10.43 -2.72
C GLY A 40 5.06 -10.52 -2.94
N TYR A 41 4.56 -11.69 -3.32
CA TYR A 41 3.12 -11.92 -3.50
C TYR A 41 2.34 -12.12 -2.21
N GLY A 42 2.98 -12.56 -1.12
CA GLY A 42 2.33 -12.73 0.18
C GLY A 42 2.20 -11.41 0.94
N ILE A 43 3.32 -10.68 1.09
CA ILE A 43 3.37 -9.44 1.89
C ILE A 43 2.81 -8.26 1.10
N GLY A 44 3.05 -8.20 -0.21
CA GLY A 44 2.61 -7.09 -1.06
C GLY A 44 1.11 -6.76 -0.94
N PRO A 45 0.19 -7.73 -1.07
CA PRO A 45 -1.24 -7.48 -0.95
C PRO A 45 -1.65 -7.11 0.48
N ILE A 46 -0.98 -7.67 1.49
CA ILE A 46 -1.25 -7.35 2.90
C ILE A 46 -0.92 -5.88 3.17
N ALA A 47 0.28 -5.44 2.78
CA ALA A 47 0.69 -4.04 2.95
C ALA A 47 -0.25 -3.08 2.19
N MET A 48 -0.64 -3.43 0.96
CA MET A 48 -1.60 -2.66 0.18
C MET A 48 -2.98 -2.60 0.86
N GLY A 49 -3.45 -3.73 1.40
CA GLY A 49 -4.72 -3.80 2.12
C GLY A 49 -4.72 -2.94 3.38
N VAL A 50 -3.65 -3.01 4.18
CA VAL A 50 -3.47 -2.16 5.36
C VAL A 50 -3.47 -0.68 4.97
N PHE A 51 -2.73 -0.31 3.92
CA PHE A 51 -2.72 1.07 3.41
C PHE A 51 -4.12 1.54 3.02
N LEU A 52 -4.89 0.73 2.29
CA LEU A 52 -6.26 1.08 1.88
C LEU A 52 -7.19 1.26 3.08
N VAL A 53 -7.10 0.39 4.09
CA VAL A 53 -7.89 0.53 5.33
C VAL A 53 -7.55 1.85 6.02
N LEU A 54 -6.27 2.16 6.20
CA LEU A 54 -5.84 3.42 6.81
C LEU A 54 -6.29 4.63 6.00
N TYR A 55 -6.16 4.58 4.68
CA TYR A 55 -6.60 5.62 3.77
C TYR A 55 -8.10 5.92 3.94
N LEU A 56 -8.93 4.88 4.00
CA LEU A 56 -10.37 5.01 4.21
C LEU A 56 -10.70 5.58 5.59
N LEU A 57 -10.00 5.13 6.64
CA LEU A 57 -10.20 5.65 8.00
C LEU A 57 -9.86 7.15 8.10
N VAL A 58 -8.80 7.59 7.42
CA VAL A 58 -8.45 9.01 7.35
C VAL A 58 -9.54 9.81 6.64
N HIS A 59 -10.03 9.34 5.50
CA HIS A 59 -11.10 10.04 4.78
C HIS A 59 -12.39 10.10 5.59
N LEU A 60 -12.74 9.01 6.28
CA LEU A 60 -13.87 9.01 7.19
C LEU A 60 -13.70 10.06 8.30
N LEU A 61 -12.50 10.16 8.89
CA LEU A 61 -12.24 11.16 9.92
C LEU A 61 -12.33 12.60 9.37
N GLU A 62 -11.84 12.84 8.16
CA GLU A 62 -11.96 14.14 7.48
C GLU A 62 -13.43 14.50 7.21
N GLU A 63 -14.25 13.55 6.77
CA GLU A 63 -15.69 13.76 6.57
C GLU A 63 -16.40 14.10 7.88
N TRP A 64 -16.08 13.39 8.96
CA TRP A 64 -16.66 13.67 10.28
C TRP A 64 -16.24 15.05 10.80
N TRP A 65 -14.97 15.39 10.68
CA TRP A 65 -14.46 16.70 11.12
C TRP A 65 -15.04 17.86 10.31
N THR A 66 -15.20 17.68 9.00
CA THR A 66 -15.80 18.69 8.12
C THR A 66 -17.31 18.81 8.30
N ALA A 67 -18.00 17.72 8.67
CA ALA A 67 -19.42 17.75 9.02
C ALA A 67 -19.71 18.56 10.29
N ASP A 68 -18.87 18.44 11.33
CA ASP A 68 -18.99 19.22 12.57
C ASP A 68 -18.57 20.69 12.40
N GLY A 69 -17.66 21.00 11.46
CA GLY A 69 -17.31 22.38 11.10
C GLY A 69 -18.44 23.16 10.39
N GLY A 70 -19.47 22.48 9.90
CA GLY A 70 -20.61 23.06 9.17
C GLY A 70 -21.75 23.59 10.05
N THR A 71 -21.71 23.38 11.37
CA THR A 71 -22.77 23.84 12.28
C THR A 71 -22.61 25.29 12.75
N ASP A 72 -21.46 25.92 12.56
CA ASP A 72 -21.22 27.31 13.02
C ASP A 72 -21.66 28.39 12.01
N THR A 73 -21.89 28.06 10.74
CA THR A 73 -22.36 29.06 9.75
C THR A 73 -23.83 29.42 9.91
N ARG A 74 -24.64 28.56 10.54
CA ARG A 74 -26.07 28.83 10.80
C ARG A 74 -26.32 29.75 12.00
N ALA A 75 -25.29 30.04 12.79
CA ALA A 75 -25.37 31.01 13.89
C ALA A 75 -25.19 32.46 13.39
N GLN A 76 -24.57 32.67 12.23
CA GLN A 76 -24.29 34.01 11.69
C GLN A 76 -25.47 34.62 10.92
N GLU A 77 -26.44 33.82 10.45
CA GLU A 77 -27.64 34.28 9.74
C GLU A 77 -28.77 34.74 10.68
N ARG A 78 -28.59 34.68 12.01
CA ARG A 78 -29.59 35.09 13.02
C ARG A 78 -29.27 36.41 13.75
N SER A 79 -28.48 37.33 13.17
CA SER A 79 -28.50 38.73 13.61
C SER A 79 -29.22 39.60 12.57
N PRO A 80 -30.46 40.03 12.84
CA PRO A 80 -31.14 41.04 12.04
C PRO A 80 -30.84 42.47 12.55
N TRP A 81 -29.66 42.70 13.14
CA TRP A 81 -29.19 44.01 13.62
C TRP A 81 -27.66 44.08 13.47
#